data_AF-A0A7W4IU30-F1
#
_entry.id   AF-A0A7W4IU30-F1
#
_cell.length_a   1.000
_cell.length_b   1.000
_cell.length_c   1.000
_cell.angle_alpha   90.00
_cell.angle_beta   90.00
_cell.angle_gamma   90.00
#
_symmetry.space_group_name_H-M   'P 1'
#
loop_
_entity.id
_entity.type
_entity.pdbx_description
1 polymer ?
#
loop_
_entity_poly.entity_id
_entity_poly.type
_entity_poly.pdbx_seq_one_letter_code
_entity_poly.pdbx_strand_id
1 'polypeptide(L)'
;MDNDQFDDALLRAAMERAALYGWGRLSVVDAARDAGVPLDEARRRFPVKTAILLKLGRLADESALVDDGSTGDVRERLFDVLMRRFDVLQQYREGVRAVMRALPFDPALALFLAATTAESMRWMAGAAGLDISGPAGALRIQGLIGVWAYTMRAWERDDSEDMSRTMAALDQALDRATRLGSMLTRRRAATPEITQPMEPIDPSIDLPLDPQPDQF
;
A
#
# COMPACT_ATOMS: atom_id res chain seq x y z
N MET A 1 6.06 -12.27 -23.01
CA MET A 1 5.51 -12.13 -21.65
C MET A 1 5.21 -10.66 -21.47
N ASP A 2 4.02 -10.33 -20.99
CA ASP A 2 3.69 -8.94 -20.64
C ASP A 2 4.58 -8.46 -19.47
N ASN A 3 4.78 -7.15 -19.33
CA ASN A 3 5.64 -6.57 -18.30
C ASN A 3 5.19 -6.94 -16.89
N ASP A 4 3.89 -7.06 -16.66
CA ASP A 4 3.34 -7.44 -15.35
C ASP A 4 3.54 -8.93 -15.06
N GLN A 5 3.32 -9.78 -16.07
CA GLN A 5 3.60 -11.22 -15.97
C GLN A 5 5.08 -11.49 -15.67
N PHE A 6 6.00 -10.67 -16.20
CA PHE A 6 7.42 -10.75 -15.88
C PHE A 6 7.68 -10.51 -14.40
N ASP A 7 7.18 -9.38 -13.89
CA ASP A 7 7.42 -8.99 -12.50
C ASP A 7 6.82 -9.99 -11.53
N ASP A 8 5.64 -10.50 -11.83
CA ASP A 8 4.92 -11.44 -10.98
C ASP A 8 5.62 -12.80 -10.93
N ALA A 9 6.15 -13.28 -12.06
CA ALA A 9 6.95 -14.50 -12.12
C ALA A 9 8.23 -14.36 -11.27
N LEU A 10 8.96 -13.24 -11.42
CA LEU A 10 10.17 -12.99 -10.65
C LEU A 10 9.88 -12.82 -9.16
N LEU A 11 8.82 -12.07 -8.80
CA LEU A 11 8.39 -11.88 -7.42
C LEU A 11 8.05 -13.22 -6.76
N ARG A 12 7.27 -14.06 -7.45
CA ARG A 12 6.88 -15.39 -6.96
C ARG A 12 8.11 -16.27 -6.70
N ALA A 13 8.98 -16.42 -7.71
CA ALA A 13 10.20 -17.21 -7.57
C ALA A 13 11.11 -16.69 -6.45
N ALA A 14 11.24 -15.36 -6.31
CA ALA A 14 12.03 -14.76 -5.24
C ALA A 14 11.47 -15.07 -3.85
N MET A 15 10.15 -14.99 -3.66
CA MET A 15 9.50 -15.25 -2.38
C MET A 15 9.55 -16.73 -2.01
N GLU A 16 9.35 -17.63 -2.98
CA GLU A 16 9.52 -19.08 -2.79
C GLU A 16 10.97 -19.42 -2.42
N ARG A 17 11.94 -18.83 -3.13
CA ARG A 17 13.36 -19.02 -2.82
C ARG A 17 13.73 -18.47 -1.45
N ALA A 18 13.19 -17.31 -1.06
CA ALA A 18 13.37 -16.74 0.27
C ALA A 18 12.80 -17.65 1.36
N ALA A 19 11.63 -18.26 1.13
CA ALA A 19 11.03 -19.23 2.05
C ALA A 19 11.95 -20.45 2.27
N LEU A 20 12.52 -20.99 1.19
CA LEU A 20 13.36 -22.19 1.21
C LEU A 20 14.75 -21.97 1.81
N TYR A 21 15.43 -20.89 1.40
CA TYR A 21 16.86 -20.69 1.71
C TYR A 21 17.16 -19.52 2.65
N GLY A 22 16.13 -18.72 2.96
CA GLY A 22 16.21 -17.50 3.75
C GLY A 22 16.52 -16.25 2.92
N TRP A 23 16.00 -15.10 3.35
CA TRP A 23 16.16 -13.80 2.67
C TRP A 23 17.64 -13.36 2.50
N GLY A 24 18.51 -13.73 3.44
CA GLY A 24 19.93 -13.40 3.38
C GLY A 24 20.65 -14.04 2.18
N ARG A 25 20.20 -15.24 1.75
CA ARG A 25 20.78 -16.00 0.63
C ARG A 25 20.09 -15.76 -0.71
N LEU A 26 19.02 -14.97 -0.73
CA LEU A 26 18.34 -14.61 -1.96
C LEU A 26 19.20 -13.68 -2.82
N SER A 27 19.26 -13.97 -4.12
CA SER A 27 19.77 -13.06 -5.15
C SER A 27 18.72 -12.88 -6.25
N VAL A 28 18.72 -11.70 -6.90
CA VAL A 28 17.84 -11.45 -8.06
C VAL A 28 18.19 -12.38 -9.22
N VAL A 29 19.48 -12.68 -9.40
CA VAL A 29 19.96 -13.58 -10.46
C VAL A 29 19.36 -14.97 -10.30
N ASP A 30 19.36 -15.50 -9.09
CA ASP A 30 18.82 -16.83 -8.87
C ASP A 30 17.29 -16.86 -8.96
N ALA A 31 16.61 -15.84 -8.43
CA ALA A 31 15.16 -15.71 -8.60
C ALA A 31 14.77 -15.63 -10.09
N ALA A 32 15.55 -14.92 -10.91
CA ALA A 32 15.33 -14.83 -12.34
C ALA A 32 15.53 -16.17 -13.06
N ARG A 33 16.54 -16.96 -12.65
CA ARG A 33 16.75 -18.33 -13.15
C ARG A 33 15.59 -19.25 -12.78
N ASP A 34 15.15 -19.21 -11.53
CA ASP A 34 14.01 -19.99 -11.04
C ASP A 34 12.72 -19.62 -11.79
N ALA A 35 12.52 -18.32 -12.07
CA ALA A 35 11.38 -17.81 -12.84
C ALA A 35 11.48 -18.07 -14.36
N GLY A 36 12.63 -18.51 -14.86
CA GLY A 36 12.87 -18.69 -16.30
C GLY A 36 12.88 -17.39 -17.10
N VAL A 37 13.24 -16.25 -16.48
CA VAL A 37 13.22 -14.93 -17.13
C VAL A 37 14.63 -14.44 -17.50
N PRO A 38 14.79 -13.63 -18.57
CA PRO A 38 16.08 -13.08 -18.97
C PRO A 38 16.77 -12.25 -17.86
N LEU A 39 18.07 -12.50 -17.64
CA LEU A 39 18.84 -11.87 -16.57
C LEU A 39 19.10 -10.37 -16.78
N ASP A 40 19.28 -9.97 -18.03
CA ASP A 40 19.44 -8.57 -18.43
C ASP A 40 18.18 -7.76 -18.10
N GLU A 41 17.01 -8.31 -18.41
CA GLU A 41 15.73 -7.68 -18.07
C GLU A 41 15.49 -7.68 -16.55
N ALA A 42 15.80 -8.79 -15.87
CA ALA A 42 15.71 -8.88 -14.41
C ALA A 42 16.59 -7.82 -13.74
N ARG A 43 17.82 -7.58 -14.24
CA ARG A 43 18.73 -6.57 -13.70
C ARG A 43 18.24 -5.14 -13.93
N ARG A 44 17.56 -4.88 -15.05
CA ARG A 44 16.95 -3.57 -15.36
C ARG A 44 15.78 -3.27 -14.44
N ARG A 45 14.89 -4.25 -14.22
CA ARG A 45 13.64 -4.07 -13.47
C ARG A 45 13.82 -4.22 -11.96
N PHE A 46 14.68 -5.15 -11.52
CA PHE A 46 14.99 -5.44 -10.12
C PHE A 46 16.49 -5.23 -9.86
N PRO A 47 16.96 -3.97 -9.84
CA PRO A 47 18.39 -3.66 -9.74
C PRO A 47 19.02 -4.12 -8.41
N VAL A 48 18.20 -4.28 -7.37
CA VAL A 48 18.59 -4.72 -6.02
C VAL A 48 17.52 -5.65 -5.46
N LYS A 49 17.90 -6.57 -4.56
CA LYS A 49 16.94 -7.53 -3.98
C LYS A 49 15.78 -6.86 -3.23
N THR A 50 15.98 -5.68 -2.64
CA THR A 50 14.92 -4.92 -1.98
C THR A 50 13.85 -4.40 -2.93
N ALA A 51 14.14 -4.30 -4.24
CA ALA A 51 13.14 -3.96 -5.25
C ALA A 51 12.02 -5.01 -5.35
N ILE A 52 12.31 -6.27 -4.99
CA ILE A 52 11.31 -7.34 -4.90
C ILE A 52 10.29 -7.02 -3.80
N LEU A 53 10.76 -6.51 -2.65
CA LEU A 53 9.88 -6.10 -1.55
C LEU A 53 9.09 -4.83 -1.91
N LEU A 54 9.67 -3.92 -2.68
CA LEU A 54 8.93 -2.76 -3.20
C LEU A 54 7.82 -3.18 -4.15
N LYS A 55 8.07 -4.14 -5.05
CA LYS A 55 7.03 -4.68 -5.93
C LYS A 55 5.92 -5.34 -5.12
N LEU A 56 6.26 -6.19 -4.15
CA LEU A 56 5.25 -6.81 -3.27
C LEU A 56 4.47 -5.75 -2.48
N GLY A 57 5.17 -4.77 -1.91
CA GLY A 57 4.55 -3.67 -1.16
C GLY A 57 3.58 -2.86 -2.03
N ARG A 58 3.97 -2.56 -3.27
CA ARG A 58 3.12 -1.88 -4.24
C ARG A 58 1.89 -2.71 -4.59
N LEU A 59 2.04 -4.00 -4.88
CA LEU A 59 0.91 -4.89 -5.16
C LEU A 59 -0.08 -4.92 -3.98
N ALA A 60 0.44 -4.96 -2.76
CA ALA A 60 -0.37 -4.94 -1.55
C ALA A 60 -1.06 -3.57 -1.32
N ASP A 61 -0.36 -2.46 -1.62
CA ASP A 61 -0.91 -1.10 -1.54
C ASP A 61 -1.99 -0.86 -2.60
N GLU A 62 -1.78 -1.33 -3.84
CA GLU A 62 -2.76 -1.24 -4.92
C GLU A 62 -4.05 -1.98 -4.57
N SER A 63 -3.95 -3.21 -4.05
CA SER A 63 -5.10 -3.97 -3.55
C SER A 63 -5.83 -3.24 -2.41
N ALA A 64 -5.08 -2.68 -1.48
CA ALA A 64 -5.62 -1.96 -0.34
C ALA A 64 -6.36 -0.68 -0.71
N LEU A 65 -5.92 0.01 -1.76
CA LEU A 65 -6.46 1.29 -2.21
C LEU A 65 -7.58 1.17 -3.25
N VAL A 66 -8.00 -0.05 -3.60
CA VAL A 66 -9.19 -0.26 -4.44
C VAL A 66 -10.41 0.31 -3.73
N ASP A 67 -11.08 1.25 -4.40
CA ASP A 67 -12.40 1.72 -3.97
C ASP A 67 -13.43 0.63 -4.25
N ASP A 68 -13.90 0.02 -3.17
CA ASP A 68 -14.93 -1.02 -3.19
C ASP A 68 -16.32 -0.47 -2.90
N GLY A 69 -16.47 0.86 -2.77
CA GLY A 69 -17.70 1.49 -2.31
C GLY A 69 -17.97 1.27 -0.81
N SER A 70 -16.96 0.91 -0.01
CA SER A 70 -17.13 0.70 1.43
C SER A 70 -17.75 1.91 2.12
N THR A 71 -18.91 1.67 2.71
CA THR A 71 -19.62 2.63 3.56
C THR A 71 -19.33 2.28 5.01
N GLY A 72 -18.95 3.27 5.81
CA GLY A 72 -18.57 3.00 7.19
C GLY A 72 -17.90 4.19 7.86
N ASP A 73 -17.63 4.04 9.15
CA ASP A 73 -16.77 4.97 9.86
C ASP A 73 -15.29 4.82 9.45
N VAL A 74 -14.42 5.67 9.98
CA VAL A 74 -12.97 5.62 9.63
C VAL A 74 -12.34 4.30 10.08
N ARG A 75 -12.85 3.69 11.15
CA ARG A 75 -12.32 2.43 11.70
C ARG A 75 -12.62 1.27 10.77
N GLU A 76 -13.87 1.14 10.33
CA GLU A 76 -14.32 0.10 9.39
C GLU A 76 -13.53 0.20 8.08
N ARG A 77 -13.37 1.41 7.54
CA ARG A 77 -12.57 1.63 6.34
C ARG A 77 -11.09 1.28 6.51
N LEU A 78 -10.48 1.65 7.64
CA LEU A 78 -9.10 1.27 7.94
C LEU A 78 -8.95 -0.25 8.06
N PHE A 79 -9.93 -0.91 8.67
CA PHE A 79 -9.93 -2.37 8.78
C PHE A 79 -9.93 -3.02 7.39
N ASP A 80 -10.83 -2.62 6.51
CA ASP A 80 -10.96 -3.18 5.16
C ASP A 80 -9.70 -2.97 4.31
N VAL A 81 -9.19 -1.75 4.28
CA VAL A 81 -7.96 -1.38 3.55
C VAL A 81 -6.76 -2.19 4.04
N LEU A 82 -6.61 -2.35 5.36
CA LEU A 82 -5.51 -3.12 5.93
C LEU A 82 -5.68 -4.63 5.70
N MET A 83 -6.91 -5.16 5.75
CA MET A 83 -7.17 -6.57 5.45
C MET A 83 -6.83 -6.92 3.99
N ARG A 84 -7.24 -6.09 3.02
CA ARG A 84 -6.87 -6.28 1.60
C ARG A 84 -5.37 -6.30 1.36
N ARG A 85 -4.64 -5.48 2.11
CA ARG A 85 -3.18 -5.49 2.08
C ARG A 85 -2.64 -6.83 2.59
N PHE A 86 -3.18 -7.31 3.70
CA PHE A 86 -2.80 -8.59 4.28
C PHE A 86 -3.15 -9.78 3.38
N ASP A 87 -4.27 -9.73 2.65
CA ASP A 87 -4.64 -10.77 1.68
C ASP A 87 -3.59 -10.95 0.57
N VAL A 88 -2.97 -9.85 0.11
CA VAL A 88 -1.85 -9.93 -0.84
C VAL A 88 -0.61 -10.53 -0.17
N LEU A 89 -0.27 -10.09 1.05
CA LEU A 89 0.88 -10.64 1.77
C LEU A 89 0.72 -12.13 2.08
N GLN A 90 -0.52 -12.59 2.31
CA GLN A 90 -0.86 -13.98 2.55
C GLN A 90 -0.48 -14.89 1.38
N GLN A 91 -0.58 -14.40 0.14
CA GLN A 91 -0.16 -15.16 -1.06
C GLN A 91 1.34 -15.44 -1.09
N TYR A 92 2.15 -14.66 -0.37
CA TYR A 92 3.62 -14.77 -0.31
C TYR A 92 4.13 -15.02 1.11
N ARG A 93 3.26 -15.57 1.97
CA ARG A 93 3.45 -15.63 3.43
C ARG A 93 4.82 -16.13 3.87
N GLU A 94 5.24 -17.29 3.39
CA GLU A 94 6.50 -17.90 3.83
C GLU A 94 7.73 -17.09 3.39
N GLY A 95 7.66 -16.44 2.22
CA GLY A 95 8.69 -15.51 1.76
C GLY A 95 8.77 -14.27 2.67
N VAL A 96 7.62 -13.69 3.02
CA VAL A 96 7.55 -12.55 3.95
C VAL A 96 8.04 -12.95 5.35
N ARG A 97 7.67 -14.13 5.87
CA ARG A 97 8.22 -14.67 7.13
C ARG A 97 9.74 -14.81 7.07
N ALA A 98 10.31 -15.23 5.95
CA ALA A 98 11.76 -15.28 5.77
C ALA A 98 12.41 -13.89 5.81
N VAL A 99 11.76 -12.86 5.26
CA VAL A 99 12.18 -11.45 5.37
C VAL A 99 12.11 -10.98 6.82
N MET A 100 11.00 -11.22 7.52
CA MET A 100 10.80 -10.83 8.91
C MET A 100 11.86 -11.42 9.85
N ARG A 101 12.22 -12.70 9.64
CA ARG A 101 13.31 -13.36 10.38
C ARG A 101 14.68 -12.73 10.14
N ALA A 102 14.90 -12.06 9.01
CA ALA A 102 16.16 -11.39 8.69
C ALA A 102 16.28 -10.00 9.32
N LEU A 103 15.17 -9.32 9.64
CA LEU A 103 15.18 -7.93 10.14
C LEU A 103 16.06 -7.69 11.37
N PRO A 104 16.11 -8.56 12.39
CA PRO A 104 16.98 -8.35 13.55
C PRO A 104 18.48 -8.33 13.20
N PHE A 105 18.86 -8.90 12.06
CA PHE A 105 20.24 -9.04 11.62
C PHE A 105 20.59 -8.12 10.43
N ASP A 106 19.62 -7.36 9.93
CA ASP A 106 19.77 -6.44 8.79
C ASP A 106 19.09 -5.10 9.11
N PRO A 107 19.78 -4.19 9.83
CA PRO A 107 19.20 -2.92 10.25
C PRO A 107 18.88 -1.99 9.07
N ALA A 108 19.63 -2.11 7.96
CA ALA A 108 19.38 -1.33 6.76
C ALA A 108 18.05 -1.74 6.10
N LEU A 109 17.80 -3.05 6.01
CA LEU A 109 16.52 -3.59 5.54
C LEU A 109 15.36 -3.20 6.46
N ALA A 110 15.54 -3.26 7.77
CA ALA A 110 14.52 -2.86 8.74
C ALA A 110 14.14 -1.39 8.57
N LEU A 111 15.13 -0.49 8.45
CA LEU A 111 14.89 0.93 8.23
C LEU A 111 14.20 1.19 6.88
N PHE A 112 14.64 0.49 5.82
CA PHE A 112 14.03 0.56 4.50
C PHE A 112 12.54 0.19 4.54
N LEU A 113 12.20 -0.96 5.13
CA LEU A 113 10.82 -1.40 5.24
C LEU A 113 9.98 -0.50 6.14
N ALA A 114 10.55 0.03 7.22
CA ALA A 114 9.86 0.98 8.09
C ALA A 114 9.50 2.26 7.33
N ALA A 115 10.43 2.80 6.53
CA ALA A 115 10.21 4.00 5.73
C ALA A 115 9.13 3.80 4.66
N THR A 116 9.20 2.69 3.91
CA THR A 116 8.20 2.38 2.87
C THR A 116 6.83 2.11 3.48
N THR A 117 6.78 1.36 4.59
CA THR A 117 5.52 1.08 5.30
C THR A 117 4.89 2.35 5.85
N ALA A 118 5.68 3.26 6.42
CA ALA A 118 5.18 4.52 6.94
C ALA A 118 4.51 5.36 5.84
N GLU A 119 5.05 5.33 4.62
CA GLU A 119 4.43 5.98 3.48
C GLU A 119 3.11 5.31 3.08
N SER A 120 3.09 3.98 2.96
CA SER A 120 1.85 3.27 2.67
C SER A 120 0.74 3.53 3.70
N MET A 121 1.09 3.63 4.99
CA MET A 121 0.12 3.96 6.05
C MET A 121 -0.49 5.36 5.85
N ARG A 122 0.24 6.33 5.32
CA ARG A 122 -0.32 7.66 5.00
C ARG A 122 -1.36 7.58 3.88
N TRP A 123 -1.07 6.80 2.83
CA TRP A 123 -2.00 6.57 1.74
C TRP A 123 -3.29 5.90 2.23
N MET A 124 -3.15 4.84 3.04
CA MET A 124 -4.29 4.09 3.59
C MET A 124 -5.12 4.94 4.56
N ALA A 125 -4.47 5.74 5.41
CA ALA A 125 -5.14 6.72 6.26
C ALA A 125 -5.95 7.73 5.42
N GLY A 126 -5.36 8.25 4.34
CA GLY A 126 -6.03 9.16 3.43
C GLY A 126 -7.25 8.53 2.76
N ALA A 127 -7.11 7.31 2.24
CA ALA A 127 -8.18 6.55 1.60
C ALA A 127 -9.34 6.24 2.56
N ALA A 128 -9.02 5.88 3.82
CA ALA A 128 -10.02 5.65 4.86
C ALA A 128 -10.69 6.94 5.37
N GLY A 129 -10.22 8.12 4.95
CA GLY A 129 -10.77 9.41 5.36
C GLY A 129 -10.33 9.85 6.76
N LEU A 130 -9.17 9.37 7.23
CA LEU A 130 -8.56 9.82 8.48
C LEU A 130 -7.98 11.23 8.32
N ASP A 131 -8.21 12.10 9.30
CA ASP A 131 -7.59 13.42 9.34
C ASP A 131 -6.11 13.32 9.74
N ILE A 132 -5.25 13.48 8.74
CA ILE A 132 -3.78 13.41 8.89
C ILE A 132 -3.12 14.79 8.98
N SER A 133 -3.90 15.85 9.23
CA SER A 133 -3.42 17.23 9.25
C SER A 133 -2.74 17.62 10.59
N GLY A 134 -1.65 18.37 10.50
CA GLY A 134 -0.97 18.95 11.66
C GLY A 134 -0.33 17.93 12.62
N PRO A 135 0.09 18.37 13.83
CA PRO A 135 0.74 17.50 14.81
C PRO A 135 -0.13 16.33 15.29
N ALA A 136 -1.44 16.56 15.43
CA ALA A 136 -2.39 15.51 15.77
C ALA A 136 -2.49 14.45 14.67
N GLY A 137 -2.54 14.87 13.40
CA GLY A 137 -2.49 13.97 12.25
C GLY A 137 -1.20 13.15 12.20
N ALA A 138 -0.05 13.75 12.48
CA ALA A 138 1.21 13.02 12.57
C ALA A 138 1.17 11.94 13.67
N LEU A 139 0.58 12.25 14.85
CA LEU A 139 0.38 11.27 15.92
C LEU A 139 -0.54 10.12 15.49
N ARG A 140 -1.61 10.40 14.73
CA ARG A 140 -2.52 9.37 14.19
C ARG A 140 -1.82 8.43 13.23
N ILE A 141 -0.95 8.94 12.37
CA ILE A 141 -0.11 8.11 11.50
C ILE A 141 0.81 7.20 12.32
N GLN A 142 1.42 7.71 13.39
CA GLN A 142 2.23 6.85 14.29
C GLN A 142 1.37 5.77 14.97
N GLY A 143 0.15 6.12 15.38
CA GLY A 143 -0.82 5.15 15.90
C GLY A 143 -1.15 4.06 14.88
N LEU A 144 -1.41 4.43 13.63
CA LEU A 144 -1.69 3.48 12.54
C LEU A 144 -0.48 2.60 12.21
N ILE A 145 0.73 3.15 12.22
CA ILE A 145 1.97 2.35 12.10
C ILE A 145 2.07 1.35 13.25
N GLY A 146 1.71 1.75 14.47
CA GLY A 146 1.65 0.87 15.64
C GLY A 146 0.62 -0.26 15.47
N VAL A 147 -0.58 0.05 14.99
CA VAL A 147 -1.62 -0.93 14.64
C VAL A 147 -1.08 -1.92 13.60
N TRP A 148 -0.50 -1.42 12.51
CA TRP A 148 0.10 -2.25 11.48
C TRP A 148 1.19 -3.17 12.02
N ALA A 149 2.13 -2.64 12.82
CA ALA A 149 3.21 -3.44 13.40
C ALA A 149 2.70 -4.51 14.36
N TYR A 150 1.69 -4.19 15.18
CA TYR A 150 1.05 -5.15 16.07
C TYR A 150 0.36 -6.28 15.29
N THR A 151 -0.46 -5.92 14.30
CA THR A 151 -1.19 -6.88 13.47
C THR A 151 -0.23 -7.72 12.62
N MET A 152 0.82 -7.13 12.05
CA MET A 152 1.87 -7.84 11.30
C MET A 152 2.52 -8.94 12.15
N ARG A 153 2.77 -8.64 13.42
CA ARG A 153 3.38 -9.59 14.37
C ARG A 153 2.41 -10.68 14.83
N ALA A 154 1.10 -10.44 14.79
CA ALA A 154 0.07 -11.46 14.96
C ALA A 154 -0.04 -12.34 13.71
N TRP A 155 -0.13 -11.71 12.53
CA TRP A 155 -0.18 -12.36 11.21
C TRP A 155 0.99 -13.29 10.97
N GLU A 156 2.21 -12.89 11.33
CA GLU A 156 3.39 -13.73 11.23
C GLU A 156 3.21 -15.07 11.97
N ARG A 157 2.42 -15.12 13.05
CA ARG A 157 2.21 -16.30 13.91
C ARG A 157 0.85 -16.98 13.72
N ASP A 158 0.06 -16.54 12.76
CA ASP A 158 -1.33 -16.96 12.61
C ASP A 158 -1.49 -18.15 11.64
N ASP A 159 -1.23 -19.38 12.06
CA ASP A 159 -1.28 -20.53 11.14
C ASP A 159 -2.69 -20.93 10.65
N SER A 160 -3.71 -20.11 10.91
CA SER A 160 -5.05 -20.29 10.32
C SER A 160 -5.06 -19.92 8.83
N GLU A 161 -5.86 -20.65 8.05
CA GLU A 161 -6.07 -20.36 6.62
C GLU A 161 -6.87 -19.08 6.42
N ASP A 162 -7.82 -18.81 7.31
CA ASP A 162 -8.76 -17.69 7.27
C ASP A 162 -8.24 -16.41 7.93
N MET A 163 -7.00 -16.42 8.44
CA MET A 163 -6.38 -15.30 9.14
C MET A 163 -7.20 -14.80 10.34
N SER A 164 -7.97 -15.69 10.98
CA SER A 164 -8.87 -15.34 12.08
C SER A 164 -8.18 -14.65 13.25
N ARG A 165 -6.94 -15.05 13.62
CA ARG A 165 -6.20 -14.37 14.70
C ARG A 165 -5.69 -13.00 14.27
N THR A 166 -5.29 -12.86 13.01
CA THR A 166 -4.87 -11.60 12.41
C THR A 166 -6.01 -10.60 12.40
N MET A 167 -7.19 -11.05 11.98
CA MET A 167 -8.42 -10.28 11.95
C MET A 167 -8.78 -9.77 13.34
N ALA A 168 -8.78 -10.66 14.35
CA ALA A 168 -9.04 -10.30 15.74
C ALA A 168 -7.99 -9.34 16.30
N ALA A 169 -6.70 -9.52 15.97
CA ALA A 169 -5.64 -8.62 16.39
C ALA A 169 -5.80 -7.21 15.79
N LEU A 170 -6.17 -7.13 14.51
CA LEU A 170 -6.45 -5.87 13.83
C LEU A 170 -7.63 -5.14 14.46
N ASP A 171 -8.74 -5.85 14.64
CA ASP A 171 -9.96 -5.32 15.25
C ASP A 171 -9.69 -4.75 16.65
N GLN A 172 -8.96 -5.51 17.46
CA GLN A 172 -8.55 -5.09 18.81
C GLN A 172 -7.61 -3.87 18.78
N ALA A 173 -6.65 -3.83 17.86
CA ALA A 173 -5.71 -2.73 17.76
C ALA A 173 -6.39 -1.43 17.34
N LEU A 174 -7.31 -1.50 16.37
CA LEU A 174 -8.13 -0.37 15.94
C LEU A 174 -9.09 0.09 17.05
N ASP A 175 -9.74 -0.83 17.78
CA ASP A 175 -10.58 -0.47 18.93
C ASP A 175 -9.79 0.26 20.02
N ARG A 176 -8.58 -0.22 20.33
CA ARG A 176 -7.68 0.48 21.27
C ARG A 176 -7.32 1.87 20.76
N ALA A 177 -7.01 2.03 19.48
CA ALA A 177 -6.74 3.35 18.89
C ALA A 177 -7.94 4.28 19.05
N THR A 178 -9.18 3.82 18.81
CA THR A 178 -10.40 4.60 19.04
C THR A 178 -10.52 5.08 20.49
N ARG A 179 -10.30 4.17 21.46
CA ARG A 179 -10.42 4.45 22.90
C ARG A 179 -9.41 5.46 23.43
N LEU A 180 -8.26 5.61 22.77
CA LEU A 180 -7.23 6.59 23.12
C LEU A 180 -7.66 8.04 22.84
N GLY A 181 -8.85 8.26 22.27
CA GLY A 181 -9.49 9.58 22.14
C GLY A 181 -8.80 10.45 21.08
N SER A 182 -9.56 10.90 20.08
CA SER A 182 -9.08 11.70 18.92
C SER A 182 -8.20 10.99 17.88
N MET A 183 -7.89 9.69 18.00
CA MET A 183 -7.03 9.02 17.02
C MET A 183 -7.71 8.69 15.69
N LEU A 184 -9.04 8.53 15.65
CA LEU A 184 -9.81 8.24 14.41
C LEU A 184 -10.70 9.41 13.99
N THR A 185 -10.17 10.63 14.06
CA THR A 185 -10.90 11.81 13.61
C THR A 185 -11.08 11.76 12.09
N ARG A 186 -12.34 11.83 11.63
CA ARG A 186 -12.67 11.90 10.21
C ARG A 186 -12.18 13.22 9.61
N ARG A 187 -11.55 13.15 8.44
CA ARG A 187 -11.23 14.30 7.60
C ARG A 187 -12.53 15.02 7.25
N ARG A 188 -12.63 16.30 7.62
CA ARG A 188 -13.76 17.13 7.21
C ARG A 188 -13.71 17.24 5.69
N ALA A 189 -14.77 16.84 5.00
CA ALA A 189 -14.89 17.13 3.57
C ALA A 189 -14.86 18.65 3.43
N ALA A 190 -13.95 19.17 2.60
CA ALA A 190 -14.09 20.52 2.12
C ALA A 190 -15.36 20.52 1.28
N THR A 191 -16.46 21.07 1.80
CA THR A 191 -17.59 21.45 0.95
C THR A 191 -17.00 22.41 -0.08
N PRO A 192 -17.00 22.10 -1.39
CA PRO A 192 -16.72 23.13 -2.36
C PRO A 192 -17.83 24.15 -2.18
N GLU A 193 -17.49 25.29 -1.58
CA GLU A 193 -18.38 26.43 -1.50
C GLU A 193 -18.50 26.95 -2.92
N ILE A 194 -19.43 26.40 -3.70
CA ILE A 194 -19.87 26.97 -4.97
C ILE A 194 -20.72 28.20 -4.61
N THR A 195 -20.08 29.23 -4.07
CA THR A 195 -20.65 30.57 -3.95
C THR A 195 -20.13 31.37 -5.13
N GLN A 196 -20.69 31.10 -6.31
CA GLN A 196 -21.09 32.12 -7.29
C GLN A 196 -22.20 31.50 -8.16
N PRO A 197 -23.41 32.10 -8.22
CA PRO A 197 -24.38 31.74 -9.24
C PRO A 197 -23.71 31.92 -10.61
N MET A 198 -23.76 30.87 -11.42
CA MET A 198 -23.34 30.94 -12.82
C MET A 198 -24.25 31.98 -13.48
N GLU A 199 -23.72 33.17 -13.73
CA GLU A 199 -24.42 34.21 -14.49
C GLU A 199 -24.80 33.59 -15.84
N PRO A 200 -26.08 33.64 -16.27
CA PRO A 200 -26.50 32.99 -17.49
C PRO A 200 -25.67 33.57 -18.64
N ILE A 201 -24.96 32.69 -19.35
CA ILE A 201 -24.20 33.02 -20.55
C ILE A 201 -25.17 33.72 -21.50
N ASP A 202 -24.93 35.01 -21.75
CA ASP A 202 -25.70 35.78 -22.72
C ASP A 202 -25.51 35.13 -24.10
N PRO A 203 -26.58 34.58 -24.71
CA PRO A 203 -26.50 33.97 -26.03
C PRO A 203 -26.18 34.98 -27.15
N SER A 204 -26.05 36.26 -26.81
CA SER A 204 -25.68 37.35 -27.73
C SER A 204 -24.17 37.55 -27.87
N ILE A 205 -23.33 36.81 -27.14
CA ILE A 205 -21.88 36.87 -27.33
C ILE A 205 -21.51 36.04 -28.56
N ASP A 206 -21.31 36.74 -29.68
CA ASP A 206 -20.74 36.21 -30.91
C ASP A 206 -19.36 35.60 -30.61
N LEU A 207 -19.28 34.26 -30.58
CA LEU A 207 -17.99 33.57 -30.62
C LEU A 207 -17.37 33.82 -32.00
N PRO A 208 -16.10 34.25 -32.10
CA PRO A 208 -15.44 34.39 -33.39
C PRO A 208 -15.39 33.02 -34.08
N LEU A 209 -16.14 32.87 -35.17
CA LEU A 209 -16.09 31.71 -36.05
C LEU A 209 -14.79 31.77 -36.87
N ASP A 210 -13.88 30.85 -36.53
CA ASP A 210 -12.74 30.34 -37.31
C ASP A 210 -11.70 31.33 -37.90
N PRO A 211 -10.43 30.91 -38.00
CA PRO A 211 -9.36 31.73 -38.56
C PRO A 211 -9.58 31.93 -40.07
N GLN A 212 -9.58 33.19 -40.51
CA GLN A 212 -9.54 33.54 -41.93
C GLN A 212 -8.25 33.02 -42.56
N PRO A 213 -8.31 32.34 -43.72
CA PRO A 213 -7.11 31.86 -44.40
C PRO A 213 -6.34 33.03 -45.01
N ASP A 214 -5.02 32.94 -44.92
CA ASP A 214 -4.05 33.93 -45.42
C ASP A 214 -4.36 34.41 -46.86
N GLN A 215 -4.25 35.72 -47.08
CA GLN A 215 -4.07 36.28 -48.41
C GLN A 215 -2.92 37.31 -48.43
N PHE A 216 -1.92 36.94 -49.25
CA PHE A 216 -0.73 37.63 -49.77
C PHE A 216 0.53 37.63 -48.91
#